data_AF-A0A099NP69-F1
#
_entry.id   AF-A0A099NP69-F1
#
_cell.length_a   1.000
_cell.length_b   1.000
_cell.length_c   1.000
_cell.angle_alpha   90.00
_cell.angle_beta   90.00
_cell.angle_gamma   90.00
#
_symmetry.space_group_name_H-M   'P 1'
#
loop_
_entity.id
_entity.type
_entity.pdbx_description
1 polymer ?
#
loop_
_entity_poly.entity_id
_entity_poly.type
_entity_poly.pdbx_seq_one_letter_code
_entity_poly.pdbx_strand_id
1 'polypeptide(L)'
;MSHYYTLLIVIHRANILRHTTDNYPSWAISFQAVLYIKSMSDCLVSKQMISKVAVLSHNTLTTSAIIMLYHLLNEDPKVSEIAKAFFLRVLGIWKSSYKKFPSCYPMLCIFGNLYNSEQYLKEVVRSVAPKDKGREKVETENYDIDEKSS
;
A
#
# COMPACT_ATOMS: atom_id res chain seq x y z
N MET A 1 -20.68 -5.56 0.73
CA MET A 1 -19.75 -4.87 1.67
C MET A 1 -18.30 -4.90 1.19
N SER A 2 -17.64 -6.06 1.03
CA SER A 2 -16.23 -6.13 0.58
C SER A 2 -15.96 -5.48 -0.78
N HIS A 3 -16.88 -5.61 -1.74
CA HIS A 3 -16.73 -5.03 -3.08
C HIS A 3 -16.76 -3.49 -3.06
N TYR A 4 -17.54 -2.89 -2.15
CA TYR A 4 -17.59 -1.43 -1.98
C TYR A 4 -16.26 -0.88 -1.49
N TYR A 5 -15.67 -1.49 -0.46
CA TYR A 5 -14.35 -1.08 0.04
C TYR A 5 -13.23 -1.37 -0.97
N THR A 6 -13.34 -2.46 -1.73
CA THR A 6 -12.40 -2.74 -2.83
C THR A 6 -12.48 -1.65 -3.90
N LEU A 7 -13.69 -1.22 -4.28
CA LEU A 7 -13.90 -0.16 -5.25
C LEU A 7 -13.32 1.17 -4.77
N LEU A 8 -13.56 1.55 -3.51
CA LEU A 8 -12.98 2.76 -2.92
C LEU A 8 -11.45 2.77 -3.02
N ILE A 9 -10.81 1.64 -2.71
CA ILE A 9 -9.35 1.54 -2.78
C ILE A 9 -8.86 1.64 -4.24
N VAL A 10 -9.55 1.01 -5.19
CA VAL A 10 -9.19 1.10 -6.62
C VAL A 10 -9.34 2.53 -7.15
N ILE A 11 -10.40 3.24 -6.76
CA ILE A 11 -10.61 4.65 -7.10
C ILE A 11 -9.48 5.50 -6.51
N HIS A 12 -9.13 5.28 -5.23
CA HIS A 12 -8.02 5.99 -4.60
C HIS A 12 -6.69 5.78 -5.34
N ARG A 13 -6.37 4.53 -5.69
CA ARG A 13 -5.17 4.20 -6.46
C ARG A 13 -5.17 4.92 -7.81
N ALA A 14 -6.31 5.00 -8.48
CA ALA A 14 -6.44 5.74 -9.74
C ALA A 14 -6.22 7.25 -9.56
N ASN A 15 -6.64 7.81 -8.42
CA ASN A 15 -6.44 9.22 -8.10
C ASN A 15 -4.99 9.56 -7.80
N ILE A 16 -4.29 8.72 -7.01
CA ILE A 16 -2.83 8.86 -6.79
C ILE A 16 -2.07 8.94 -8.12
N LEU A 17 -2.47 8.16 -9.12
CA LEU A 17 -1.83 8.12 -10.44
C LEU A 17 -2.20 9.30 -11.35
N ARG A 18 -3.30 10.03 -11.06
CA ARG A 18 -3.85 11.06 -11.94
C ARG A 18 -3.67 12.48 -11.41
N HIS A 19 -3.80 12.72 -10.10
CA HIS A 19 -3.67 14.06 -9.50
C HIS A 19 -3.29 13.98 -8.02
N THR A 20 -2.34 14.83 -7.59
CA THR A 20 -1.84 14.95 -6.20
C THR A 20 -2.74 15.77 -5.29
N THR A 21 -3.74 16.45 -5.84
CA THR A 21 -4.74 17.18 -5.06
C THR A 21 -5.82 16.23 -4.55
N ASP A 22 -6.20 16.44 -3.29
CA ASP A 22 -7.11 15.69 -2.41
C ASP A 22 -8.52 15.40 -2.96
N ASN A 23 -8.61 14.86 -4.17
CA ASN A 23 -9.88 14.53 -4.81
C ASN A 23 -10.23 13.08 -4.48
N TYR A 24 -11.18 12.98 -3.55
CA TYR A 24 -11.87 11.80 -3.03
C TYR A 24 -11.68 10.45 -3.76
N PRO A 25 -11.47 9.34 -3.04
CA PRO A 25 -11.43 9.27 -1.57
C PRO A 25 -10.10 9.80 -1.04
N SER A 26 -10.11 10.44 0.12
CA SER A 26 -8.87 10.88 0.78
C SER A 26 -8.10 9.68 1.34
N TRP A 27 -6.82 9.88 1.69
CA TRP A 27 -6.00 8.86 2.35
C TRP A 27 -6.68 8.27 3.58
N ALA A 28 -7.34 9.10 4.39
CA ALA A 28 -8.07 8.67 5.58
C ALA A 28 -9.20 7.67 5.26
N ILE A 29 -9.98 7.92 4.21
CA ILE A 29 -11.10 7.04 3.82
C ILE A 29 -10.58 5.69 3.31
N SER A 30 -9.54 5.73 2.48
CA SER A 30 -8.88 4.52 1.97
C SER A 30 -8.24 3.71 3.09
N PHE A 31 -7.58 4.37 4.04
CA PHE A 31 -7.00 3.73 5.21
C PHE A 31 -8.08 3.03 6.05
N GLN A 32 -9.19 3.72 6.36
CA GLN A 32 -10.33 3.11 7.06
C GLN A 32 -10.93 1.93 6.31
N ALA A 33 -11.09 2.02 4.98
CA ALA A 33 -11.58 0.93 4.15
C ALA A 33 -10.70 -0.32 4.27
N VAL A 34 -9.38 -0.14 4.28
CA VAL A 34 -8.43 -1.24 4.50
C VAL A 34 -8.58 -1.86 5.88
N LEU A 35 -8.79 -1.06 6.92
CA LEU A 35 -9.03 -1.58 8.28
C LEU A 35 -10.29 -2.43 8.36
N TYR A 36 -11.37 -2.03 7.68
CA TYR A 36 -12.58 -2.86 7.59
C TYR A 36 -12.33 -4.18 6.86
N ILE A 37 -11.56 -4.16 5.76
CA ILE A 37 -11.15 -5.38 5.04
C ILE A 37 -10.33 -6.30 5.93
N LYS A 38 -9.41 -5.75 6.71
CA LYS A 38 -8.61 -6.50 7.68
C LYS A 38 -9.49 -7.16 8.72
N SER A 39 -10.44 -6.42 9.31
CA SER A 39 -11.40 -6.97 10.29
C SER A 39 -12.29 -8.07 9.71
N MET A 40 -12.79 -7.91 8.48
CA MET A 40 -13.54 -8.97 7.79
C MET A 40 -12.66 -10.22 7.55
N SER A 41 -11.42 -10.02 7.13
CA SER A 41 -10.46 -11.10 6.94
C SER A 41 -10.16 -11.82 8.26
N ASP A 42 -10.02 -11.08 9.36
CA ASP A 42 -9.82 -11.63 10.69
C ASP A 42 -10.97 -12.53 11.13
N CYS A 43 -12.20 -12.07 10.91
CA CYS A 43 -13.40 -12.86 11.17
C CYS A 43 -13.42 -14.16 10.34
N LEU A 44 -13.12 -14.08 9.05
CA LEU A 44 -13.08 -15.27 8.17
C LEU A 44 -11.97 -16.25 8.54
N VAL A 45 -10.79 -15.76 8.93
CA VAL A 45 -9.70 -16.61 9.43
C VAL A 45 -10.13 -17.30 10.74
N SER A 46 -10.73 -16.57 11.68
CA SER A 46 -11.19 -17.13 12.96
C SER A 46 -12.23 -18.26 12.78
N LYS A 47 -13.05 -18.17 11.72
CA LYS A 47 -14.06 -19.17 11.37
C LYS A 47 -13.54 -20.25 10.40
N GLN A 48 -12.25 -20.25 10.06
CA GLN A 48 -11.64 -21.14 9.07
C GLN A 48 -12.31 -21.08 7.68
N MET A 49 -12.88 -19.93 7.33
CA MET A 49 -13.63 -19.71 6.10
C MET A 49 -12.82 -18.97 5.02
N ILE A 50 -11.63 -18.45 5.34
CA ILE A 50 -10.85 -17.62 4.39
C ILE A 50 -10.52 -18.36 3.09
N SER A 51 -10.27 -19.67 3.16
CA SER A 51 -10.04 -20.53 2.00
C SER A 51 -11.30 -20.75 1.15
N LYS A 52 -12.49 -20.34 1.61
CA LYS A 52 -13.75 -20.44 0.86
C LYS A 52 -14.08 -19.14 0.11
N VAL A 53 -13.31 -18.06 0.30
CA VAL A 53 -13.64 -16.72 -0.24
C VAL A 53 -12.49 -16.18 -1.11
N ALA A 54 -12.43 -16.67 -2.36
CA ALA A 54 -11.38 -16.35 -3.32
C ALA A 54 -11.20 -14.83 -3.56
N VAL A 55 -12.32 -14.11 -3.69
CA VAL A 55 -12.35 -12.67 -4.02
C VAL A 55 -11.67 -11.83 -2.93
N LEU A 56 -11.95 -12.14 -1.66
CA LEU A 56 -11.31 -11.47 -0.53
C LEU A 56 -9.84 -11.87 -0.41
N SER A 57 -9.51 -13.15 -0.62
CA SER A 57 -8.14 -13.64 -0.45
C SER A 57 -7.13 -13.06 -1.45
N HIS A 58 -7.56 -12.62 -2.63
CA HIS A 58 -6.64 -12.13 -3.67
C HIS A 58 -6.86 -10.63 -3.96
N ASN A 59 -7.87 -10.29 -4.75
CA ASN A 59 -8.02 -8.93 -5.30
C ASN A 59 -8.15 -7.87 -4.21
N THR A 60 -9.03 -8.10 -3.23
CA THR A 60 -9.29 -7.14 -2.16
C THR A 60 -8.07 -6.92 -1.27
N LEU A 61 -7.36 -7.99 -0.90
CA LEU A 61 -6.15 -7.89 -0.07
C LEU A 61 -4.97 -7.29 -0.83
N THR A 62 -4.81 -7.58 -2.12
CA THR A 62 -3.75 -6.98 -2.95
C THR A 62 -3.91 -5.47 -3.03
N THR A 63 -5.12 -4.97 -3.32
CA THR A 63 -5.32 -3.51 -3.39
C THR A 63 -5.12 -2.85 -2.02
N SER A 64 -5.57 -3.52 -0.95
CA SER A 64 -5.37 -3.05 0.42
C SER A 64 -3.89 -3.00 0.82
N ALA A 65 -3.09 -3.99 0.40
CA ALA A 65 -1.66 -4.03 0.64
C ALA A 65 -0.92 -2.88 -0.05
N ILE A 66 -1.33 -2.50 -1.28
CA ILE A 66 -0.74 -1.35 -1.98
C ILE A 66 -0.93 -0.05 -1.18
N ILE A 67 -2.11 0.18 -0.59
CA ILE A 67 -2.34 1.36 0.25
C ILE A 67 -1.46 1.33 1.50
N MET A 68 -1.47 0.21 2.22
CA MET A 68 -0.71 0.07 3.47
C MET A 68 0.80 0.15 3.25
N LEU A 69 1.27 -0.13 2.04
CA LEU A 69 2.68 0.00 1.64
C LEU A 69 3.21 1.42 1.86
N TYR A 70 2.44 2.44 1.48
CA TYR A 70 2.80 3.84 1.70
C TYR A 70 2.83 4.23 3.18
N HIS A 71 2.07 3.52 4.01
CA HIS A 71 1.99 3.77 5.43
C HIS A 71 3.08 3.05 6.25
N LEU A 72 3.80 2.09 5.67
CA LEU A 72 4.92 1.43 6.37
C LEU A 72 6.04 2.42 6.75
N LEU A 73 6.29 3.42 5.91
CA LEU A 73 7.29 4.47 6.10
C LEU A 73 6.69 5.78 6.62
N ASN A 74 5.47 5.75 7.17
CA ASN A 74 4.84 6.97 7.68
C ASN A 74 5.62 7.54 8.88
N GLU A 75 5.72 8.87 8.95
CA GLU A 75 6.38 9.57 10.05
C GLU A 75 5.62 9.39 11.38
N ASP A 76 4.29 9.21 11.34
CA ASP A 76 3.52 8.84 12.51
C ASP A 76 3.76 7.35 12.86
N PRO A 77 4.40 7.05 14.01
CA PRO A 77 4.73 5.68 14.39
C PRO A 77 3.49 4.81 14.57
N LYS A 78 2.35 5.36 14.99
CA LYS A 78 1.10 4.60 15.14
C LYS A 78 0.59 4.11 13.80
N VAL A 79 0.66 4.97 12.79
CA VAL A 79 0.23 4.63 11.42
C VAL A 79 1.16 3.56 10.82
N SER A 80 2.47 3.69 11.04
CA SER A 80 3.45 2.66 10.63
C SER A 80 3.21 1.32 11.32
N GLU A 81 2.93 1.30 12.63
CA GLU A 81 2.62 0.08 13.37
C GLU A 81 1.36 -0.61 12.85
N ILE A 82 0.29 0.15 12.58
CA ILE A 82 -0.94 -0.39 12.00
C ILE A 82 -0.66 -1.03 10.63
N ALA A 83 0.14 -0.38 9.79
CA ALA A 83 0.52 -0.92 8.50
C ALA A 83 1.35 -2.22 8.64
N LYS A 84 2.32 -2.26 9.56
CA LYS A 84 3.10 -3.47 9.85
C LYS A 84 2.22 -4.63 10.30
N ALA A 85 1.31 -4.38 11.24
CA ALA A 85 0.36 -5.38 11.73
C ALA A 85 -0.56 -5.89 10.62
N PHE A 86 -1.00 -5.01 9.72
CA PHE A 86 -1.76 -5.39 8.54
C PHE A 86 -0.95 -6.34 7.64
N PHE A 87 0.30 -6.01 7.31
CA PHE A 87 1.14 -6.86 6.45
C PHE A 87 1.38 -8.25 7.03
N LEU A 88 1.74 -8.35 8.32
CA LEU A 88 1.90 -9.64 8.98
C LEU A 88 0.65 -10.52 8.83
N ARG A 89 -0.54 -9.91 8.96
CA ARG A 89 -1.80 -10.62 8.82
C ARG A 89 -2.05 -11.09 7.38
N VAL A 90 -1.87 -10.21 6.40
CA VAL A 90 -2.14 -10.51 4.99
C VAL A 90 -1.16 -11.55 4.44
N LEU A 91 0.12 -11.44 4.77
CA LEU A 91 1.13 -12.45 4.41
C LEU A 91 0.76 -13.82 5.00
N GLY A 92 0.29 -13.86 6.25
CA GLY A 92 -0.23 -15.08 6.88
C GLY A 92 -1.42 -15.67 6.11
N ILE A 93 -2.37 -14.82 5.68
CA ILE A 93 -3.52 -15.25 4.88
C ILE A 93 -3.06 -15.85 3.55
N TRP A 94 -2.24 -15.16 2.77
CA TRP A 94 -1.75 -15.66 1.49
C TRP A 94 -0.94 -16.95 1.63
N LYS A 95 -0.10 -17.06 2.67
CA LYS A 95 0.62 -18.30 3.00
C LYS A 95 -0.34 -19.45 3.34
N SER A 96 -1.49 -19.19 3.94
CA SER A 96 -2.48 -20.23 4.24
C SER A 96 -3.37 -20.59 3.04
N SER A 97 -3.55 -19.67 2.08
CA SER A 97 -4.52 -19.81 1.00
C SER A 97 -3.92 -20.21 -0.35
N TYR A 98 -2.60 -20.06 -0.56
CA TYR A 98 -1.99 -20.23 -1.89
C TYR A 98 -2.17 -21.62 -2.50
N LYS A 99 -2.24 -22.69 -1.70
CA LYS A 99 -2.46 -24.06 -2.22
C LYS A 99 -3.82 -24.18 -2.92
N LYS A 100 -4.82 -23.44 -2.44
CA LYS A 100 -6.17 -23.43 -3.01
C LYS A 100 -6.39 -22.32 -4.03
N PHE A 101 -5.74 -21.17 -3.81
CA PHE A 101 -5.77 -20.03 -4.71
C PHE A 101 -4.34 -19.69 -5.12
N PRO A 102 -3.78 -20.35 -6.16
CA PRO A 102 -2.38 -20.20 -6.56
C PRO A 102 -1.95 -18.76 -6.82
N SER A 103 -2.88 -17.89 -7.23
CA SER A 103 -2.63 -16.45 -7.41
C SER A 103 -2.19 -15.73 -6.13
N CYS A 104 -2.42 -16.28 -4.94
CA CYS A 104 -1.91 -15.72 -3.69
C CYS A 104 -0.39 -15.89 -3.53
N TYR A 105 0.23 -16.85 -4.22
CA TYR A 105 1.66 -17.12 -4.09
C TYR A 105 2.52 -15.97 -4.64
N PRO A 106 2.31 -15.47 -5.87
CA PRO A 106 3.02 -14.28 -6.35
C PRO A 106 2.86 -13.08 -5.41
N MET A 107 1.67 -12.85 -4.87
CA MET A 107 1.41 -11.75 -3.94
C MET A 107 2.21 -11.91 -2.64
N LEU A 108 2.23 -13.13 -2.07
CA LEU A 108 3.05 -13.45 -0.90
C LEU A 108 4.53 -13.13 -1.14
N CYS A 109 5.08 -13.50 -2.30
CA CYS A 109 6.48 -13.23 -2.65
C CYS A 109 6.75 -11.73 -2.81
N ILE A 110 5.95 -11.04 -3.63
CA ILE A 110 6.15 -9.61 -3.94
C ILE A 110 6.06 -8.77 -2.67
N PHE A 111 4.95 -8.87 -1.95
CA PHE A 111 4.71 -8.07 -0.76
C PHE A 111 5.55 -8.53 0.44
N GLY A 112 5.91 -9.82 0.51
CA GLY A 112 6.84 -10.33 1.52
C GLY A 112 8.23 -9.74 1.35
N ASN A 113 8.73 -9.67 0.11
CA ASN A 113 10.02 -9.03 -0.17
C ASN A 113 10.00 -7.53 0.14
N LEU A 114 8.92 -6.83 -0.22
CA LEU A 114 8.74 -5.41 0.10
C LEU A 114 8.69 -5.15 1.60
N TYR A 115 7.97 -5.98 2.36
CA TYR A 115 7.86 -5.85 3.81
C TYR A 115 9.21 -6.11 4.52
N ASN A 116 10.01 -7.04 4.01
CA ASN A 116 11.29 -7.43 4.63
C ASN A 116 12.49 -6.60 4.16
N SER A 117 12.35 -5.76 3.13
CA SER A 117 13.45 -4.93 2.59
C SER A 117 13.07 -3.46 2.60
N GLU A 118 13.58 -2.73 3.60
CA GLU A 118 13.34 -1.29 3.73
C GLU A 118 13.90 -0.51 2.53
N GLN A 119 15.04 -0.93 1.98
CA GLN A 119 15.62 -0.31 0.79
C GLN A 119 14.71 -0.47 -0.44
N TYR A 120 14.23 -1.70 -0.69
CA TYR A 120 13.34 -1.97 -1.82
C TYR A 120 11.98 -1.27 -1.66
N LEU A 121 11.50 -1.20 -0.42
CA LEU A 121 10.31 -0.41 -0.06
C LEU A 121 10.49 1.08 -0.38
N LYS A 122 11.63 1.68 0.02
CA LYS A 122 11.96 3.07 -0.29
C LYS A 122 12.06 3.31 -1.79
N GLU A 123 12.67 2.41 -2.55
CA GLU A 123 12.77 2.50 -4.01
C GLU A 123 11.40 2.47 -4.67
N VAL A 124 10.53 1.53 -4.29
CA VAL A 124 9.17 1.43 -4.83
C VAL A 124 8.37 2.68 -4.48
N VAL A 125 8.33 3.11 -3.22
CA VAL A 125 7.59 4.31 -2.82
C VAL A 125 8.08 5.54 -3.59
N ARG A 126 9.40 5.71 -3.77
CA ARG A 126 9.98 6.81 -4.57
C ARG A 126 9.61 6.74 -6.06
N SER A 127 9.49 5.54 -6.64
CA SER A 127 9.14 5.38 -8.06
C SER A 127 7.70 5.77 -8.40
N VAL A 128 6.79 5.68 -7.44
CA VAL A 128 5.37 6.03 -7.58
C VAL A 128 5.02 7.39 -6.98
N ALA A 129 5.91 7.95 -6.15
CA ALA A 129 5.77 9.32 -5.71
C ALA A 129 5.81 10.26 -6.92
N PRO A 130 4.87 11.21 -7.04
CA PRO A 130 4.92 12.22 -8.09
C PRO A 130 6.28 12.92 -8.05
N LYS A 131 7.00 12.96 -9.17
CA LYS A 131 8.19 13.79 -9.30
C LYS A 131 7.74 15.24 -9.17
N ASP A 132 8.00 15.83 -8.02
CA ASP A 132 7.75 17.24 -7.78
C ASP A 132 8.64 18.06 -8.72
N LYS A 133 8.07 18.57 -9.82
CA LYS A 133 8.77 19.45 -10.76
C LYS A 133 9.28 20.75 -10.11
N GLY A 134 8.91 21.02 -8.85
CA GLY A 134 9.40 22.14 -8.06
C GLY A 134 10.74 21.90 -7.35
N ARG A 135 11.18 20.64 -7.17
CA ARG A 135 12.44 20.33 -6.46
C ARG A 135 13.68 20.38 -7.36
N GLU A 136 13.54 20.08 -8.65
CA GLU A 136 14.65 20.17 -9.61
C GLU A 136 15.15 21.60 -9.83
N LYS A 137 14.30 22.63 -9.62
CA LYS A 137 14.72 24.03 -9.72
C LYS A 137 15.64 24.50 -8.59
N VAL A 138 15.45 23.97 -7.38
CA VAL A 138 16.25 24.39 -6.21
C VAL A 138 17.66 23.80 -6.25
N GLU A 139 17.84 22.64 -6.86
CA GLU A 139 19.18 22.06 -7.06
C GLU A 139 19.94 22.72 -8.23
N THR A 140 19.24 23.24 -9.25
CA THR A 140 19.91 23.97 -10.35
C THR A 140 20.25 25.42 -9.99
N GLU A 141 19.39 26.12 -9.23
CA GLU A 141 19.69 27.51 -8.83
C GLU A 141 20.83 27.62 -7.80
N ASN A 142 21.09 26.58 -6.99
CA ASN A 142 22.22 26.58 -6.05
C ASN A 142 23.58 26.27 -6.70
N TYR A 143 23.62 25.71 -7.91
CA TYR A 143 24.87 25.50 -8.65
C TYR A 143 25.30 26.74 -9.46
N ASP A 144 24.37 27.61 -9.85
CA ASP A 144 24.67 28.81 -10.66
C ASP A 144 25.08 30.04 -9.83
N ILE A 145 24.99 30.00 -8.50
CA ILE A 145 25.37 31.12 -7.62
C ILE A 145 26.87 31.09 -7.26
N ASP A 146 27.52 29.92 -7.30
CA ASP A 146 28.92 29.76 -6.88
C ASP A 146 29.96 29.99 -8.01
N GLU A 147 29.56 30.10 -9.29
CA GLU A 147 30.50 30.36 -10.41
C GLU A 147 30.70 31.85 -10.76
N LYS A 148 30.08 32.79 -10.06
CA LYS A 148 30.26 34.25 -10.29
C LYS A 148 30.97 35.01 -9.18
N SER A 149 31.64 34.31 -8.27
CA SER A 149 32.46 34.93 -7.22
C SER A 149 33.89 34.39 -7.24
N SER A 150 34.66 34.71 -8.29
CA SER A 150 36.13 34.66 -8.32
C SER A 150 36.68 35.61 -9.37
#